data_AF-Q9AJH9-F1
#
_entry.id   AF-Q9AJH9-F1
#
_cell.length_a   1.000
_cell.length_b   1.000
_cell.length_c   1.000
_cell.angle_alpha   90.00
_cell.angle_beta   90.00
_cell.angle_gamma   90.00
#
_symmetry.space_group_name_H-M   'P 1'
#
loop_
_entity.id
_entity.type
_entity.pdbx_description
1 polymer ?
#
loop_
_entity_poly.entity_id
_entity_poly.type
_entity_poly.pdbx_seq_one_letter_code
_entity_poly.pdbx_strand_id
1 'polypeptide(L)'
;DKDSYKVSGGLHGVGVSCVNALSVHLHAKVYKKGQVWEQEYEKGKPLYPVKSTGETDDNGTVVTFKPDPEIFKEVTVFSYDTLAKRLRELAFLNKGIKISLIDKRNKDEKGEFISDNFHSEEGLKEFIRFLDETRVPIIGDVISMEGEKNEIPVEVAMIYNDSYNENLHSYVNNINTHEGGTHLSGFRRGLTTTLKKYADASGMLDKLKFEISGDDFREGLTAIVSVKVAEPQFEGQTKTKLGNREVTSAVSQAVSEMLEAYLEENPNDAKTIVQKVILAAQARHAAKKAREMVQRKTVMSGGGLPGKLSDCSEQDPEQCEVFLVEGDSAGGTAKQGRDRNFQAILPLRGKILNVEKAMQHKVFENEEIRNIYTALGVTIGTEEDSKALNLSKLRYHKIVIMCDADVDGSHIATLILTFFFRYMRELIEAGHVYIATPPLYLIKKGSKKRYAWNEKERDEITNEYAGGVAVQRY
;
A
#
# COMPACT_ATOMS: atom_id res chain seq x y z
N ASP A 1 -17.68 28.42 -18.39
CA ASP A 1 -16.63 28.99 -17.50
C ASP A 1 -15.20 28.73 -17.98
N LYS A 2 -14.89 28.89 -19.28
CA LYS A 2 -13.50 28.75 -19.76
C LYS A 2 -12.66 30.02 -19.50
N ASP A 3 -13.30 31.18 -19.42
CA ASP A 3 -12.62 32.46 -19.16
C ASP A 3 -12.37 32.72 -17.66
N SER A 4 -13.02 31.96 -16.76
CA SER A 4 -13.00 32.21 -15.32
C SER A 4 -11.85 31.49 -14.59
N TYR A 5 -11.38 30.33 -15.09
CA TYR A 5 -10.35 29.52 -14.43
C TYR A 5 -9.30 29.02 -15.44
N LYS A 6 -8.05 29.50 -15.30
CA LYS A 6 -6.92 29.09 -16.15
C LYS A 6 -6.51 27.63 -15.94
N VAL A 7 -6.61 27.11 -14.71
CA VAL A 7 -6.36 25.71 -14.34
C VAL A 7 -7.34 25.33 -13.23
N SER A 8 -8.03 24.20 -13.40
CA SER A 8 -9.01 23.68 -12.42
C SER A 8 -9.04 22.15 -12.44
N GLY A 9 -9.15 21.53 -11.26
CA GLY A 9 -9.41 20.08 -11.16
C GLY A 9 -10.87 19.70 -11.48
N GLY A 10 -11.79 20.66 -11.37
CA GLY A 10 -13.22 20.47 -11.62
C GLY A 10 -13.62 20.92 -13.03
N LEU A 11 -13.68 19.99 -13.97
CA LEU A 11 -14.05 20.29 -15.36
C LEU A 11 -15.55 20.15 -15.68
N HIS A 12 -16.27 19.31 -14.94
CA HIS A 12 -17.62 18.90 -15.34
C HIS A 12 -18.74 19.76 -14.74
N GLY A 13 -18.45 20.69 -13.83
CA GLY A 13 -19.46 21.59 -13.23
C GLY A 13 -20.50 20.92 -12.32
N VAL A 14 -20.55 19.59 -12.26
CA VAL A 14 -21.58 18.82 -11.51
C VAL A 14 -21.25 18.52 -10.05
N GLY A 15 -20.02 18.79 -9.60
CA GLY A 15 -19.55 18.37 -8.27
C GLY A 15 -20.41 18.91 -7.12
N VAL A 16 -20.57 20.24 -7.06
CA VAL A 16 -21.36 20.88 -6.00
C VAL A 16 -22.86 20.58 -6.13
N SER A 17 -23.38 20.38 -7.35
CA SER A 17 -24.78 19.97 -7.53
C SER A 17 -25.04 18.56 -7.03
N CYS A 18 -24.09 17.63 -7.16
CA CYS A 18 -24.20 16.31 -6.54
C CYS A 18 -24.22 16.40 -5.02
N VAL A 19 -23.34 17.22 -4.42
CA VAL A 19 -23.35 17.45 -2.96
C VAL A 19 -24.71 18.00 -2.51
N ASN A 20 -25.27 18.96 -3.26
CA ASN A 20 -26.59 19.51 -2.97
C ASN A 20 -27.72 18.47 -3.08
N ALA A 21 -27.71 17.66 -4.14
CA ALA A 21 -28.72 16.64 -4.36
C ALA A 21 -28.69 15.51 -3.31
N LEU A 22 -27.49 15.21 -2.77
CA LEU A 22 -27.27 14.13 -1.80
C LEU A 22 -27.30 14.62 -0.33
N SER A 23 -27.76 15.85 -0.09
CA SER A 23 -27.85 16.44 1.24
C SER A 23 -29.31 16.67 1.63
N VAL A 24 -29.65 16.44 2.92
CA VAL A 24 -30.95 16.86 3.45
C VAL A 24 -31.07 18.37 3.37
N HIS A 25 -30.00 19.08 3.75
CA HIS A 25 -29.93 20.54 3.75
C HIS A 25 -28.55 21.00 3.29
N LEU A 26 -28.53 22.04 2.46
CA LEU A 26 -27.33 22.77 2.07
C LEU A 26 -27.58 24.26 2.18
N HIS A 27 -26.63 24.98 2.77
CA HIS A 27 -26.64 26.43 2.95
C HIS A 27 -25.37 27.03 2.38
N ALA A 28 -25.51 27.90 1.39
CA ALA A 28 -24.42 28.66 0.79
C ALA A 28 -24.53 30.14 1.17
N LYS A 29 -23.44 30.69 1.72
CA LYS A 29 -23.24 32.13 1.93
C LYS A 29 -22.09 32.63 1.07
N VAL A 30 -22.33 33.68 0.30
CA VAL A 30 -21.34 34.28 -0.60
C VAL A 30 -21.14 35.74 -0.21
N TYR A 31 -19.91 36.09 0.17
CA TYR A 31 -19.46 37.45 0.48
C TYR A 31 -18.87 38.02 -0.80
N LYS A 32 -19.56 38.99 -1.43
CA LYS A 32 -19.14 39.56 -2.71
C LYS A 32 -19.71 40.94 -2.94
N LYS A 33 -18.86 41.87 -3.37
CA LYS A 33 -19.23 43.26 -3.72
C LYS A 33 -19.93 44.00 -2.56
N GLY A 34 -19.40 43.90 -1.35
CA GLY A 34 -19.94 44.63 -0.21
C GLY A 34 -21.18 44.01 0.43
N GLN A 35 -21.64 42.84 -0.05
CA GLN A 35 -22.92 42.23 0.32
C GLN A 35 -22.74 40.75 0.67
N VAL A 36 -23.53 40.30 1.66
CA VAL A 36 -23.69 38.88 2.03
C VAL A 36 -24.90 38.33 1.28
N TRP A 37 -24.67 37.38 0.39
CA TRP A 37 -25.71 36.67 -0.35
C TRP A 37 -25.95 35.30 0.25
N GLU A 38 -27.20 34.91 0.39
CA GLU A 38 -27.59 33.66 1.05
C GLU A 38 -28.58 32.86 0.21
N GLN A 39 -28.38 31.54 0.17
CA GLN A 39 -29.32 30.58 -0.40
C GLN A 39 -29.28 29.25 0.34
N GLU A 40 -30.48 28.71 0.60
CA GLU A 40 -30.68 27.39 1.20
C GLU A 40 -31.39 26.44 0.24
N TYR A 41 -31.03 25.17 0.38
CA TYR A 41 -31.57 24.08 -0.41
C TYR A 41 -31.97 22.91 0.48
N GLU A 42 -33.05 22.23 0.12
CA GLU A 42 -33.49 20.99 0.74
C GLU A 42 -33.59 19.90 -0.33
N LYS A 43 -32.82 18.81 -0.16
CA LYS A 43 -32.71 17.70 -1.14
C LYS A 43 -32.53 18.22 -2.58
N GLY A 44 -31.60 19.16 -2.76
CA GLY A 44 -31.27 19.79 -4.05
C GLY A 44 -32.19 20.92 -4.52
N LYS A 45 -33.33 21.16 -3.86
CA LYS A 45 -34.31 22.17 -4.29
C LYS A 45 -34.09 23.49 -3.54
N PRO A 46 -34.02 24.64 -4.22
CA PRO A 46 -33.90 25.93 -3.56
C PRO A 46 -35.17 26.26 -2.78
N LEU A 47 -35.04 26.68 -1.52
CA LEU A 47 -36.18 27.04 -0.68
C LEU A 47 -36.75 28.44 -1.01
N TYR A 48 -35.88 29.33 -1.49
CA TYR A 48 -36.23 30.70 -1.87
C TYR A 48 -35.21 31.25 -2.89
N PRO A 49 -35.55 32.32 -3.64
CA PRO A 49 -34.60 33.04 -4.49
C PRO A 49 -33.45 33.63 -3.67
N VAL A 50 -32.25 33.72 -4.25
CA VAL A 50 -31.07 34.33 -3.62
C VAL A 50 -31.43 35.70 -3.02
N LYS A 51 -31.07 35.92 -1.76
CA LYS A 51 -31.34 37.17 -1.04
C LYS A 51 -30.05 37.75 -0.47
N SER A 52 -29.97 39.08 -0.39
CA SER A 52 -28.95 39.73 0.44
C SER A 52 -29.40 39.71 1.90
N THR A 53 -28.50 39.32 2.81
CA THR A 53 -28.78 39.22 4.25
C THR A 53 -27.96 40.21 5.09
N GLY A 54 -27.09 41.00 4.47
CA GLY A 54 -26.30 42.03 5.15
C GLY A 54 -25.19 42.61 4.29
N GLU A 55 -24.43 43.53 4.88
CA GLU A 55 -23.23 44.13 4.30
C GLU A 55 -21.97 43.44 4.83
N THR A 56 -20.89 43.46 4.06
CA THR A 56 -19.62 42.82 4.44
C THR A 56 -18.46 43.45 3.69
N ASP A 57 -17.31 43.56 4.35
CA ASP A 57 -16.04 43.93 3.71
C ASP A 57 -15.25 42.69 3.21
N ASP A 58 -15.70 41.49 3.56
CA ASP A 58 -15.04 40.23 3.21
C ASP A 58 -15.40 39.78 1.78
N ASN A 59 -14.53 38.92 1.22
CA ASN A 59 -14.82 38.21 -0.01
C ASN A 59 -14.56 36.72 0.17
N GLY A 60 -15.53 35.88 -0.19
CA GLY A 60 -15.41 34.43 -0.02
C GLY A 60 -16.75 33.71 -0.09
N THR A 61 -16.70 32.39 0.14
CA THR A 61 -17.89 31.54 0.13
C THR A 61 -17.82 30.55 1.28
N VAL A 62 -18.92 30.40 2.01
CA VAL A 62 -19.11 29.38 3.03
C VAL A 62 -20.20 28.44 2.57
N VAL A 63 -19.91 27.14 2.54
CA VAL A 63 -20.88 26.10 2.21
C VAL A 63 -21.00 25.17 3.41
N THR A 64 -22.19 25.04 3.94
CA THR A 64 -22.54 24.09 5.00
C THR A 64 -23.54 23.10 4.43
N PHE A 65 -23.35 21.80 4.66
CA PHE A 65 -24.28 20.79 4.17
C PHE A 65 -24.38 19.62 5.17
N LYS A 66 -25.51 18.92 5.12
CA LYS A 66 -25.76 17.71 5.90
C LYS A 66 -26.13 16.56 4.96
N PRO A 67 -25.30 15.50 4.86
CA PRO A 67 -25.60 14.34 4.02
C PRO A 67 -26.95 13.70 4.34
N ASP A 68 -27.64 13.17 3.33
CA ASP A 68 -28.93 12.50 3.49
C ASP A 68 -28.78 11.08 4.06
N PRO A 69 -29.25 10.80 5.30
CA PRO A 69 -29.16 9.47 5.90
C PRO A 69 -30.07 8.44 5.23
N GLU A 70 -31.06 8.85 4.41
CA GLU A 70 -31.87 7.92 3.61
C GLU A 70 -31.03 7.31 2.47
N ILE A 71 -30.04 8.07 1.97
CA ILE A 71 -29.14 7.68 0.89
C ILE A 71 -27.89 6.99 1.47
N PHE A 72 -27.22 7.61 2.43
CA PHE A 72 -26.00 7.10 3.05
C PHE A 72 -26.33 6.24 4.29
N LYS A 73 -26.48 4.93 4.08
CA LYS A 73 -26.87 3.99 5.17
C LYS A 73 -25.70 3.46 5.99
N GLU A 74 -24.52 3.32 5.38
CA GLU A 74 -23.36 2.67 6.01
C GLU A 74 -22.46 3.66 6.75
N VAL A 75 -22.26 4.85 6.18
CA VAL A 75 -21.36 5.88 6.73
C VAL A 75 -22.10 7.21 6.80
N THR A 76 -22.55 7.57 8.00
CA THR A 76 -23.25 8.84 8.28
C THR A 76 -22.37 9.84 9.03
N VAL A 77 -21.19 9.41 9.48
CA VAL A 77 -20.28 10.19 10.32
C VAL A 77 -18.97 10.42 9.59
N PHE A 78 -18.56 11.68 9.46
CA PHE A 78 -17.27 12.02 8.85
C PHE A 78 -16.10 11.56 9.72
N SER A 79 -15.12 10.92 9.09
CA SER A 79 -13.84 10.56 9.74
C SER A 79 -12.93 11.79 9.82
N TYR A 80 -12.52 12.16 11.02
CA TYR A 80 -11.57 13.27 11.23
C TYR A 80 -10.23 12.98 10.56
N ASP A 81 -9.67 11.79 10.80
CA ASP A 81 -8.35 11.40 10.31
C ASP A 81 -8.28 11.38 8.78
N THR A 82 -9.36 10.92 8.13
CA THR A 82 -9.44 10.92 6.65
C THR A 82 -9.42 12.33 6.10
N LEU A 83 -10.17 13.26 6.72
CA LEU A 83 -10.18 14.67 6.32
C LEU A 83 -8.85 15.34 6.62
N ALA A 84 -8.28 15.14 7.81
CA ALA A 84 -6.99 15.69 8.23
C ALA A 84 -5.88 15.27 7.26
N LYS A 85 -5.82 13.99 6.90
CA LYS A 85 -4.86 13.48 5.90
C LYS A 85 -5.03 14.19 4.56
N ARG A 86 -6.26 14.31 4.05
CA ARG A 86 -6.51 14.93 2.75
C ARG A 86 -6.22 16.42 2.74
N LEU A 87 -6.57 17.14 3.80
CA LEU A 87 -6.32 18.58 3.92
C LEU A 87 -4.83 18.88 4.08
N ARG A 88 -4.08 18.03 4.77
CA ARG A 88 -2.61 18.11 4.85
C ARG A 88 -1.95 17.96 3.49
N GLU A 89 -2.35 16.96 2.70
CA GLU A 89 -1.87 16.81 1.32
C GLU A 89 -2.12 18.08 0.49
N LEU A 90 -3.31 18.67 0.61
CA LEU A 90 -3.66 19.89 -0.11
C LEU A 90 -2.82 21.09 0.33
N ALA A 91 -2.47 21.21 1.61
CA ALA A 91 -1.60 22.29 2.09
C ALA A 91 -0.21 22.20 1.46
N PHE A 92 0.36 20.99 1.35
CA PHE A 92 1.64 20.78 0.67
C PHE A 92 1.60 21.08 -0.83
N LEU A 93 0.50 20.71 -1.51
CA LEU A 93 0.31 20.95 -2.94
C LEU A 93 0.08 22.44 -3.27
N ASN A 94 -0.25 23.27 -2.29
CA ASN A 94 -0.58 24.67 -2.48
C ASN A 94 0.18 25.55 -1.47
N LYS A 95 1.43 25.89 -1.83
CA LYS A 95 2.32 26.76 -1.06
C LYS A 95 1.59 28.04 -0.62
N GLY A 96 1.73 28.39 0.65
CA GLY A 96 1.15 29.61 1.21
C GLY A 96 -0.35 29.52 1.59
N ILE A 97 -1.06 28.44 1.23
CA ILE A 97 -2.45 28.27 1.67
C ILE A 97 -2.48 27.73 3.11
N LYS A 98 -3.27 28.38 3.97
CA LYS A 98 -3.57 27.89 5.32
C LYS A 98 -4.91 27.18 5.32
N ILE A 99 -4.92 25.95 5.81
CA ILE A 99 -6.13 25.12 5.90
C ILE A 99 -6.33 24.74 7.38
N SER A 100 -7.50 25.05 7.92
CA SER A 100 -7.87 24.70 9.29
C SER A 100 -8.96 23.64 9.31
N LEU A 101 -8.78 22.58 10.08
CA LEU A 101 -9.78 21.56 10.35
C LEU A 101 -10.16 21.64 11.83
N ILE A 102 -11.46 21.73 12.12
CA ILE A 102 -11.97 21.83 13.49
C ILE A 102 -13.13 20.84 13.63
N ASP A 103 -13.01 19.91 14.58
CA ASP A 103 -14.06 18.97 14.94
C ASP A 103 -14.86 19.45 16.14
N LYS A 104 -16.11 19.82 15.91
CA LYS A 104 -17.02 20.33 16.95
C LYS A 104 -17.78 19.24 17.72
N ARG A 105 -17.50 17.95 17.47
CA ARG A 105 -18.21 16.82 18.13
C ARG A 105 -17.76 16.59 19.57
N ASN A 106 -16.45 16.64 19.81
CA ASN A 106 -15.84 16.34 21.11
C ASN A 106 -14.88 17.46 21.52
N LYS A 107 -14.72 17.61 22.83
CA LYS A 107 -13.72 18.50 23.43
C LYS A 107 -12.63 17.67 24.11
N ASP A 108 -11.40 18.17 24.09
CA ASP A 108 -10.30 17.57 24.81
C ASP A 108 -10.42 17.81 26.34
N GLU A 109 -9.48 17.28 27.11
CA GLU A 109 -9.43 17.46 28.57
C GLU A 109 -9.30 18.94 29.00
N LYS A 110 -8.90 19.83 28.08
CA LYS A 110 -8.76 21.27 28.30
C LYS A 110 -10.03 22.04 27.91
N GLY A 111 -11.06 21.37 27.40
CA GLY A 111 -12.32 21.97 26.99
C GLY A 111 -12.30 22.59 25.59
N GLU A 112 -11.23 22.37 24.82
CA GLU A 112 -11.03 22.87 23.46
C GLU A 112 -11.50 21.85 22.42
N PHE A 113 -11.94 22.34 21.26
CA PHE A 113 -12.28 21.45 20.15
C PHE A 113 -11.00 20.89 19.52
N ILE A 114 -11.06 19.62 19.11
CA ILE A 114 -9.97 18.99 18.36
C ILE A 114 -9.78 19.77 17.05
N SER A 115 -8.57 20.26 16.80
CA SER A 115 -8.28 21.04 15.61
C SER A 115 -6.84 20.87 15.12
N ASP A 116 -6.67 20.97 13.81
CA ASP A 116 -5.39 20.98 13.12
C ASP A 116 -5.30 22.19 12.18
N ASN A 117 -4.11 22.77 12.10
CA ASN A 117 -3.78 23.80 11.12
C ASN A 117 -2.68 23.30 10.20
N PHE A 118 -2.95 23.28 8.90
CA PHE A 118 -2.01 22.87 7.86
C PHE A 118 -1.55 24.09 7.07
N HIS A 119 -0.24 24.24 6.95
CA HIS A 119 0.40 25.30 6.18
C HIS A 119 1.76 24.78 5.70
N SER A 120 2.12 25.11 4.46
CA SER A 120 3.39 24.70 3.86
C SER A 120 4.03 25.88 3.13
N GLU A 121 5.32 26.09 3.36
CA GLU A 121 6.10 27.15 2.73
C GLU A 121 6.92 26.60 1.56
N GLU A 122 7.58 25.45 1.74
CA GLU A 122 8.39 24.82 0.70
C GLU A 122 7.61 23.84 -0.21
N GLY A 123 6.34 23.55 0.11
CA GLY A 123 5.45 22.71 -0.70
C GLY A 123 5.90 21.25 -0.78
N LEU A 124 6.20 20.76 -2.00
CA LEU A 124 6.52 19.34 -2.21
C LEU A 124 7.77 18.87 -1.46
N LYS A 125 8.72 19.75 -1.15
CA LYS A 125 9.91 19.38 -0.33
C LYS A 125 9.51 18.94 1.06
N GLU A 126 8.69 19.73 1.75
CA GLU A 126 8.14 19.37 3.06
C GLU A 126 7.29 18.10 2.97
N PHE A 127 6.55 17.94 1.87
CA PHE A 127 5.73 16.74 1.69
C PHE A 127 6.58 15.48 1.55
N ILE A 128 7.69 15.53 0.80
CA ILE A 128 8.65 14.43 0.75
C ILE A 128 9.20 14.11 2.15
N ARG A 129 9.64 15.13 2.90
CA ARG A 129 10.14 14.94 4.27
C ARG A 129 9.10 14.30 5.19
N PHE A 130 7.83 14.70 5.06
CA PHE A 130 6.72 14.10 5.80
C PHE A 130 6.46 12.64 5.40
N LEU A 131 6.51 12.31 4.10
CA LEU A 131 6.29 10.94 3.62
C LEU A 131 7.45 9.99 3.95
N ASP A 132 8.67 10.51 3.99
CA ASP A 132 9.89 9.74 4.20
C ASP A 132 10.40 9.75 5.65
N GLU A 133 9.62 10.28 6.60
CA GLU A 133 10.00 10.45 8.02
C GLU A 133 10.47 9.14 8.69
N THR A 134 9.99 7.99 8.21
CA THR A 134 10.34 6.67 8.75
C THR A 134 11.49 5.97 8.03
N ARG A 135 12.08 6.60 7.01
CA ARG A 135 13.12 6.02 6.14
C ARG A 135 14.41 6.84 6.22
N VAL A 136 15.55 6.18 6.02
CA VAL A 136 16.85 6.86 6.10
C VAL A 136 17.23 7.39 4.72
N PRO A 137 17.33 8.72 4.53
CA PRO A 137 17.76 9.29 3.26
C PRO A 137 19.22 8.93 2.98
N ILE A 138 19.55 8.62 1.71
CA ILE A 138 20.91 8.27 1.29
C ILE A 138 21.61 9.40 0.52
N ILE A 139 20.91 10.53 0.32
CA ILE A 139 21.41 11.76 -0.32
C ILE A 139 21.20 12.96 0.61
N GLY A 140 21.88 14.07 0.34
CA GLY A 140 21.96 15.21 1.25
C GLY A 140 20.68 16.04 1.40
N ASP A 141 19.93 16.26 0.32
CA ASP A 141 18.69 17.03 0.33
C ASP A 141 17.69 16.52 -0.72
N VAL A 142 16.44 16.95 -0.62
CA VAL A 142 15.37 16.64 -1.57
C VAL A 142 15.68 17.29 -2.92
N ILE A 143 15.75 16.47 -3.96
CA ILE A 143 15.87 16.92 -5.34
C ILE A 143 14.50 17.45 -5.76
N SER A 144 14.42 18.72 -6.18
CA SER A 144 13.14 19.30 -6.54
C SER A 144 13.26 20.31 -7.67
N MET A 145 12.17 20.51 -8.39
CA MET A 145 12.01 21.57 -9.37
C MET A 145 10.57 22.08 -9.38
N GLU A 146 10.41 23.36 -9.70
CA GLU A 146 9.14 23.98 -10.07
C GLU A 146 9.38 24.78 -11.35
N GLY A 147 8.54 24.60 -12.36
CA GLY A 147 8.73 25.26 -13.64
C GLY A 147 7.61 24.97 -14.63
N GLU A 148 7.73 25.51 -15.84
CA GLU A 148 6.77 25.33 -16.92
C GLU A 148 7.46 24.71 -18.12
N LYS A 149 6.88 23.62 -18.66
CA LYS A 149 7.36 22.96 -19.88
C LYS A 149 6.18 22.73 -20.81
N ASN A 150 6.31 23.17 -22.06
CA ASN A 150 5.24 23.10 -23.05
C ASN A 150 3.91 23.68 -22.52
N GLU A 151 3.97 24.84 -21.85
CA GLU A 151 2.82 25.53 -21.24
C GLU A 151 2.12 24.77 -20.09
N ILE A 152 2.75 23.69 -19.62
CA ILE A 152 2.26 22.89 -18.50
C ILE A 152 3.16 23.18 -17.29
N PRO A 153 2.64 23.79 -16.22
CA PRO A 153 3.36 23.88 -14.96
C PRO A 153 3.55 22.49 -14.37
N VAL A 154 4.81 22.15 -14.11
CA VAL A 154 5.27 20.89 -13.55
C VAL A 154 6.00 21.20 -12.25
N GLU A 155 5.70 20.44 -11.21
CA GLU A 155 6.42 20.47 -9.95
C GLU A 155 6.75 19.03 -9.55
N VAL A 156 8.03 18.77 -9.29
CA VAL A 156 8.51 17.44 -8.92
C VAL A 156 9.42 17.57 -7.72
N ALA A 157 9.28 16.67 -6.76
CA ALA A 157 10.22 16.50 -5.66
C ALA A 157 10.49 15.02 -5.43
N MET A 158 11.74 14.66 -5.12
CA MET A 158 12.13 13.29 -4.89
C MET A 158 13.33 13.15 -3.96
N ILE A 159 13.40 12.02 -3.27
CA ILE A 159 14.52 11.63 -2.43
C ILE A 159 14.76 10.13 -2.55
N TYR A 160 16.04 9.73 -2.51
CA TYR A 160 16.41 8.33 -2.36
C TYR A 160 16.64 8.00 -0.88
N ASN A 161 16.20 6.81 -0.49
CA ASN A 161 16.37 6.24 0.83
C ASN A 161 16.90 4.80 0.77
N ASP A 162 17.14 4.24 1.95
CA ASP A 162 17.71 2.91 2.13
C ASP A 162 16.73 1.75 1.85
N SER A 163 15.44 2.04 1.66
CA SER A 163 14.42 1.02 1.42
C SER A 163 14.52 0.37 0.04
N TYR A 164 13.72 -0.67 -0.19
CA TYR A 164 13.67 -1.44 -1.44
C TYR A 164 12.41 -1.17 -2.26
N ASN A 165 11.52 -0.29 -1.80
CA ASN A 165 10.22 -0.06 -2.42
C ASN A 165 10.18 1.33 -3.05
N GLU A 166 9.51 1.43 -4.20
CA GLU A 166 9.14 2.70 -4.82
C GLU A 166 7.93 3.27 -4.07
N ASN A 167 8.01 4.52 -3.63
CA ASN A 167 6.89 5.27 -3.05
C ASN A 167 6.59 6.52 -3.90
N LEU A 168 5.73 6.34 -4.89
CA LEU A 168 5.46 7.37 -5.90
C LEU A 168 4.04 7.90 -5.75
N HIS A 169 3.93 9.21 -5.54
CA HIS A 169 2.67 9.94 -5.45
C HIS A 169 2.51 10.84 -6.67
N SER A 170 1.31 10.92 -7.22
CA SER A 170 1.08 11.73 -8.41
C SER A 170 -0.23 12.50 -8.37
N TYR A 171 -0.18 13.73 -8.85
CA TYR A 171 -1.25 14.69 -8.77
C TYR A 171 -1.43 15.45 -10.09
N VAL A 172 -2.69 15.66 -10.47
CA VAL A 172 -3.07 16.52 -11.59
C VAL A 172 -4.10 17.51 -11.05
N ASN A 173 -3.79 18.81 -11.09
CA ASN A 173 -4.68 19.86 -10.55
C ASN A 173 -5.16 19.55 -9.11
N ASN A 174 -4.25 19.15 -8.23
CA ASN A 174 -4.50 18.75 -6.83
C ASN A 174 -5.31 17.45 -6.63
N ILE A 175 -5.62 16.72 -7.70
CA ILE A 175 -6.32 15.43 -7.65
C ILE A 175 -5.29 14.30 -7.67
N ASN A 176 -5.38 13.38 -6.72
CA ASN A 176 -4.48 12.23 -6.64
C ASN A 176 -4.82 11.20 -7.73
N THR A 177 -3.88 10.95 -8.63
CA THR A 177 -3.98 9.96 -9.70
C THR A 177 -3.31 8.66 -9.28
N HIS A 178 -3.96 7.90 -8.40
CA HIS A 178 -3.38 6.67 -7.83
C HIS A 178 -3.20 5.53 -8.84
N GLU A 179 -3.93 5.54 -9.97
CA GLU A 179 -3.70 4.62 -11.09
C GLU A 179 -2.62 5.13 -12.07
N GLY A 180 -2.05 6.30 -11.80
CA GLY A 180 -0.95 6.89 -12.56
C GLY A 180 -1.41 7.67 -13.79
N GLY A 181 -0.72 7.50 -14.92
CA GLY A 181 -1.03 8.20 -16.16
C GLY A 181 0.19 8.64 -16.96
N THR A 182 -0.04 9.54 -17.90
CA THR A 182 0.98 10.05 -18.83
C THR A 182 2.09 10.85 -18.14
N HIS A 183 1.76 11.67 -17.13
CA HIS A 183 2.73 12.37 -16.27
C HIS A 183 3.67 11.40 -15.55
N LEU A 184 3.13 10.32 -14.99
CA LEU A 184 3.94 9.29 -14.32
C LEU A 184 4.88 8.57 -15.29
N SER A 185 4.39 8.30 -16.50
CA SER A 185 5.16 7.69 -17.57
C SER A 185 6.29 8.62 -18.03
N GLY A 186 6.02 9.92 -18.11
CA GLY A 186 7.01 10.97 -18.36
C GLY A 186 8.09 11.02 -17.27
N PHE A 187 7.68 11.02 -16.00
CA PHE A 187 8.61 10.99 -14.87
C PHE A 187 9.55 9.78 -14.92
N ARG A 188 8.98 8.57 -15.09
CA ARG A 188 9.76 7.33 -15.17
C ARG A 188 10.75 7.32 -16.32
N ARG A 189 10.34 7.86 -17.48
CA ARG A 189 11.20 8.00 -18.65
C ARG A 189 12.36 8.97 -18.39
N GLY A 190 12.05 10.18 -17.91
CA GLY A 190 13.06 11.20 -17.59
C GLY A 190 14.07 10.69 -16.57
N LEU A 191 13.60 10.07 -15.50
CA LEU A 191 14.45 9.47 -14.46
C LEU A 191 15.38 8.40 -15.03
N THR A 192 14.81 7.39 -15.71
CA THR A 192 15.58 6.24 -16.21
C THR A 192 16.61 6.65 -17.24
N THR A 193 16.23 7.48 -18.21
CA THR A 193 17.14 7.91 -19.28
C THR A 193 18.30 8.74 -18.73
N THR A 194 18.01 9.67 -17.81
CA THR A 194 19.02 10.58 -17.26
C THR A 194 20.01 9.87 -16.37
N LEU A 195 19.52 9.07 -15.42
CA LEU A 195 20.40 8.31 -14.53
C LEU A 195 21.21 7.24 -15.26
N LYS A 196 20.62 6.59 -16.29
CA LYS A 196 21.35 5.64 -17.13
C LYS A 196 22.47 6.33 -17.90
N LYS A 197 22.18 7.46 -18.56
CA LYS A 197 23.19 8.27 -19.28
C LYS A 197 24.34 8.67 -18.36
N TYR A 198 24.03 9.13 -17.14
CA TYR A 198 25.05 9.49 -16.15
C TYR A 198 25.87 8.27 -15.71
N ALA A 199 25.21 7.14 -15.40
CA ALA A 199 25.87 5.92 -14.97
C ALA A 199 26.81 5.35 -16.06
N ASP A 200 26.37 5.32 -17.32
CA ASP A 200 27.18 4.92 -18.47
C ASP A 200 28.40 5.84 -18.65
N ALA A 201 28.19 7.17 -18.61
CA ALA A 201 29.28 8.14 -18.75
C ALA A 201 30.30 8.09 -17.61
N SER A 202 29.88 7.67 -16.42
CA SER A 202 30.74 7.57 -15.23
C SER A 202 31.66 6.33 -15.23
N GLY A 203 31.45 5.35 -16.12
CA GLY A 203 32.18 4.07 -16.15
C GLY A 203 31.86 3.12 -14.99
N MET A 204 30.91 3.47 -14.10
CA MET A 204 30.53 2.62 -12.96
C MET A 204 29.82 1.32 -13.38
N LEU A 205 29.33 1.28 -14.62
CA LEU A 205 28.62 0.13 -15.19
C LEU A 205 29.54 -0.90 -15.85
N ASP A 206 30.80 -0.59 -16.09
CA ASP A 206 31.73 -1.45 -16.86
C ASP A 206 31.95 -2.84 -16.25
N LYS A 207 31.82 -2.95 -14.92
CA LYS A 207 31.98 -4.21 -14.19
C LYS A 207 30.71 -5.07 -14.14
N LEU A 208 29.56 -4.52 -14.53
CA LEU A 208 28.29 -5.23 -14.54
C LEU A 208 28.15 -6.06 -15.80
N LYS A 209 28.02 -7.39 -15.62
CA LYS A 209 27.84 -8.35 -16.71
C LYS A 209 26.39 -8.52 -17.14
N PHE A 210 25.50 -7.62 -16.74
CA PHE A 210 24.07 -7.75 -16.95
C PHE A 210 23.38 -6.40 -17.02
N GLU A 211 22.24 -6.36 -17.69
CA GLU A 211 21.50 -5.13 -17.93
C GLU A 211 20.77 -4.65 -16.68
N ILE A 212 20.81 -3.33 -16.49
CA ILE A 212 19.99 -2.58 -15.53
C ILE A 212 18.64 -2.27 -16.18
N SER A 213 17.58 -2.54 -15.45
CA SER A 213 16.19 -2.28 -15.84
C SER A 213 15.71 -0.95 -15.28
N GLY A 214 14.66 -0.38 -15.86
CA GLY A 214 14.06 0.86 -15.34
C GLY A 214 13.60 0.76 -13.88
N ASP A 215 13.21 -0.44 -13.43
CA ASP A 215 12.77 -0.69 -12.05
C ASP A 215 13.90 -0.49 -11.04
N ASP A 216 15.14 -0.80 -11.43
CA ASP A 216 16.32 -0.69 -10.56
C ASP A 216 16.61 0.78 -10.21
N PHE A 217 16.27 1.71 -11.10
CA PHE A 217 16.40 3.16 -10.86
C PHE A 217 15.36 3.71 -9.88
N ARG A 218 14.28 2.97 -9.61
CA ARG A 218 13.17 3.40 -8.76
C ARG A 218 13.17 2.73 -7.39
N GLU A 219 14.10 1.80 -7.16
CA GLU A 219 14.25 1.14 -5.88
C GLU A 219 14.69 2.13 -4.80
N GLY A 220 13.93 2.21 -3.69
CA GLY A 220 14.21 3.14 -2.60
C GLY A 220 13.93 4.61 -2.94
N LEU A 221 13.10 4.87 -3.95
CA LEU A 221 12.72 6.22 -4.36
C LEU A 221 11.41 6.63 -3.71
N THR A 222 11.39 7.78 -3.03
CA THR A 222 10.16 8.50 -2.69
C THR A 222 10.04 9.73 -3.58
N ALA A 223 8.94 9.87 -4.30
CA ALA A 223 8.76 10.97 -5.24
C ALA A 223 7.31 11.45 -5.32
N ILE A 224 7.14 12.74 -5.58
CA ILE A 224 5.86 13.39 -5.85
C ILE A 224 5.94 14.09 -7.19
N VAL A 225 4.96 13.82 -8.06
CA VAL A 225 4.81 14.46 -9.37
C VAL A 225 3.50 15.22 -9.39
N SER A 226 3.54 16.54 -9.44
CA SER A 226 2.36 17.41 -9.52
C SER A 226 2.37 18.17 -10.85
N VAL A 227 1.29 18.06 -11.62
CA VAL A 227 1.14 18.78 -12.88
C VAL A 227 -0.14 19.61 -12.89
N LYS A 228 -0.07 20.78 -13.50
CA LYS A 228 -1.21 21.67 -13.71
C LYS A 228 -1.58 21.66 -15.18
N VAL A 229 -2.69 21.03 -15.52
CA VAL A 229 -3.15 20.87 -16.91
C VAL A 229 -4.41 21.70 -17.10
N ALA A 230 -4.48 22.49 -18.17
CA ALA A 230 -5.66 23.33 -18.44
C ALA A 230 -6.90 22.48 -18.78
N GLU A 231 -6.74 21.49 -19.67
CA GLU A 231 -7.81 20.56 -20.08
C GLU A 231 -7.40 19.10 -19.81
N PRO A 232 -7.39 18.64 -18.54
CA PRO A 232 -7.03 17.27 -18.22
C PRO A 232 -8.09 16.29 -18.71
N GLN A 233 -7.64 15.27 -19.43
CA GLN A 233 -8.41 14.14 -19.91
C GLN A 233 -8.11 12.95 -19.01
N PHE A 234 -9.10 12.52 -18.23
CA PHE A 234 -8.98 11.36 -17.35
C PHE A 234 -9.66 10.12 -17.96
N GLU A 235 -9.11 8.95 -17.67
CA GLU A 235 -9.81 7.68 -17.90
C GLU A 235 -10.90 7.54 -16.82
N GLY A 236 -12.17 7.70 -17.20
CA GLY A 236 -13.32 7.57 -16.30
C GLY A 236 -13.57 8.77 -15.37
N GLN A 237 -14.68 8.71 -14.64
CA GLN A 237 -15.18 9.81 -13.80
C GLN A 237 -14.42 9.98 -12.48
N THR A 238 -13.83 8.90 -11.95
CA THR A 238 -13.09 8.89 -10.69
C THR A 238 -11.74 9.62 -10.79
N LYS A 239 -11.34 10.07 -11.98
CA LYS A 239 -10.14 10.88 -12.26
C LYS A 239 -8.84 10.26 -11.72
N THR A 240 -8.74 8.94 -11.86
CA THR A 240 -7.67 8.13 -11.26
C THR A 240 -6.44 8.06 -12.15
N LYS A 241 -6.61 8.22 -13.47
CA LYS A 241 -5.53 8.09 -14.46
C LYS A 241 -5.60 9.18 -15.54
N LEU A 242 -4.46 9.83 -15.80
CA LEU A 242 -4.32 10.89 -16.80
C LEU A 242 -4.01 10.34 -18.20
N GLY A 243 -4.69 10.86 -19.23
CA GLY A 243 -4.56 10.45 -20.63
C GLY A 243 -3.91 11.47 -21.59
N ASN A 244 -3.64 12.71 -21.15
CA ASN A 244 -3.02 13.76 -21.98
C ASN A 244 -1.61 13.37 -22.42
N ARG A 245 -1.38 13.12 -23.72
CA ARG A 245 -0.11 12.59 -24.24
C ARG A 245 1.03 13.60 -24.13
N GLU A 246 0.73 14.87 -24.37
CA GLU A 246 1.63 16.02 -24.30
C GLU A 246 2.28 16.20 -22.91
N VAL A 247 1.61 15.74 -21.86
CA VAL A 247 2.14 15.82 -20.49
C VAL A 247 3.36 14.91 -20.31
N THR A 248 3.45 13.81 -21.07
CA THR A 248 4.59 12.86 -21.00
C THR A 248 5.90 13.55 -21.33
N SER A 249 5.95 14.31 -22.43
CA SER A 249 7.18 14.99 -22.87
C SER A 249 7.53 16.15 -21.95
N ALA A 250 6.54 16.92 -21.51
CA ALA A 250 6.73 18.03 -20.57
C ALA A 250 7.38 17.56 -19.26
N VAL A 251 6.80 16.54 -18.61
CA VAL A 251 7.34 16.00 -17.36
C VAL A 251 8.70 15.32 -17.58
N SER A 252 8.86 14.55 -18.66
CA SER A 252 10.15 13.89 -18.94
C SER A 252 11.30 14.89 -19.11
N GLN A 253 11.07 16.01 -19.80
CA GLN A 253 12.07 17.07 -19.97
C GLN A 253 12.38 17.75 -18.65
N ALA A 254 11.35 18.13 -17.88
CA ALA A 254 11.50 18.78 -16.60
C ALA A 254 12.33 17.93 -15.61
N VAL A 255 12.04 16.64 -15.54
CA VAL A 255 12.76 15.68 -14.70
C VAL A 255 14.19 15.47 -15.18
N SER A 256 14.43 15.39 -16.49
CA SER A 256 15.78 15.27 -17.03
C SER A 256 16.64 16.48 -16.68
N GLU A 257 16.15 17.70 -16.90
CA GLU A 257 16.90 18.93 -16.58
C GLU A 257 17.19 19.04 -15.07
N MET A 258 16.19 18.76 -14.23
CA MET A 258 16.34 18.74 -12.78
C MET A 258 17.43 17.76 -12.33
N LEU A 259 17.43 16.55 -12.87
CA LEU A 259 18.40 15.52 -12.50
C LEU A 259 19.79 15.82 -13.05
N GLU A 260 19.91 16.28 -14.31
CA GLU A 260 21.20 16.65 -14.88
C GLU A 260 21.86 17.75 -14.04
N ALA A 261 21.13 18.82 -13.71
CA ALA A 261 21.64 19.90 -12.85
C ALA A 261 22.06 19.37 -11.47
N TYR A 262 21.20 18.60 -10.80
CA TYR A 262 21.50 18.10 -9.45
C TYR A 262 22.71 17.15 -9.42
N LEU A 263 22.83 16.24 -10.39
CA LEU A 263 23.92 15.27 -10.45
C LEU A 263 25.27 15.94 -10.75
N GLU A 264 25.27 17.02 -11.54
CA GLU A 264 26.46 17.84 -11.81
C GLU A 264 26.90 18.64 -10.57
N GLU A 265 25.94 19.24 -9.86
CA GLU A 265 26.21 20.02 -8.63
C GLU A 265 26.60 19.12 -7.44
N ASN A 266 26.10 17.88 -7.38
CA ASN A 266 26.25 16.98 -6.24
C ASN A 266 26.87 15.63 -6.64
N PRO A 267 28.17 15.58 -7.01
CA PRO A 267 28.80 14.37 -7.53
C PRO A 267 28.90 13.22 -6.53
N ASN A 268 28.93 13.50 -5.22
CA ASN A 268 28.92 12.47 -4.19
C ASN A 268 27.55 11.78 -4.10
N ASP A 269 26.47 12.56 -4.09
CA ASP A 269 25.10 12.03 -4.06
C ASP A 269 24.81 11.26 -5.36
N ALA A 270 25.26 11.77 -6.50
CA ALA A 270 25.18 11.08 -7.78
C ALA A 270 25.85 9.70 -7.75
N LYS A 271 27.05 9.58 -7.15
CA LYS A 271 27.73 8.29 -6.95
C LYS A 271 26.91 7.35 -6.06
N THR A 272 26.37 7.85 -4.96
CA THR A 272 25.55 7.06 -4.02
C THR A 272 24.28 6.53 -4.70
N ILE A 273 23.59 7.36 -5.48
CA ILE A 273 22.42 6.95 -6.26
C ILE A 273 22.79 5.83 -7.23
N VAL A 274 23.84 6.00 -8.05
CA VAL A 274 24.26 4.97 -9.02
C VAL A 274 24.64 3.67 -8.32
N GLN A 275 25.34 3.72 -7.18
CA GLN A 275 25.67 2.53 -6.39
C GLN A 275 24.42 1.80 -5.87
N LYS A 276 23.41 2.54 -5.38
CA LYS A 276 22.12 1.96 -4.96
C LYS A 276 21.43 1.24 -6.13
N VAL A 277 21.42 1.84 -7.32
CA VAL A 277 20.86 1.22 -8.54
C VAL A 277 21.63 -0.05 -8.92
N ILE A 278 22.96 -0.04 -8.82
CA ILE A 278 23.80 -1.22 -9.10
C ILE A 278 23.46 -2.36 -8.12
N LEU A 279 23.29 -2.05 -6.84
CA LEU A 279 22.89 -3.03 -5.83
C LEU A 279 21.49 -3.59 -6.09
N ALA A 280 20.54 -2.73 -6.47
CA ALA A 280 19.19 -3.15 -6.88
C ALA A 280 19.23 -4.11 -8.07
N ALA A 281 20.00 -3.76 -9.12
CA ALA A 281 20.18 -4.60 -10.29
C ALA A 281 20.84 -5.95 -9.94
N GLN A 282 21.88 -5.96 -9.09
CA GLN A 282 22.50 -7.18 -8.56
C GLN A 282 21.49 -8.05 -7.82
N ALA A 283 20.71 -7.45 -6.92
CA ALA A 283 19.69 -8.14 -6.15
C ALA A 283 18.59 -8.74 -7.05
N ARG A 284 18.14 -8.01 -8.08
CA ARG A 284 17.16 -8.49 -9.06
C ARG A 284 17.69 -9.68 -9.86
N HIS A 285 18.93 -9.61 -10.35
CA HIS A 285 19.55 -10.72 -11.09
C HIS A 285 19.82 -11.93 -10.21
N ALA A 286 20.26 -11.72 -8.97
CA ALA A 286 20.36 -12.78 -7.97
C ALA A 286 18.99 -13.42 -7.69
N ALA A 287 17.92 -12.60 -7.54
CA ALA A 287 16.56 -13.09 -7.35
C ALA A 287 16.04 -13.86 -8.57
N LYS A 288 16.34 -13.40 -9.80
CA LYS A 288 16.01 -14.12 -11.03
C LYS A 288 16.71 -15.49 -11.07
N LYS A 289 18.01 -15.55 -10.79
CA LYS A 289 18.76 -16.81 -10.68
C LYS A 289 18.20 -17.72 -9.58
N ALA A 290 17.86 -17.17 -8.43
CA ALA A 290 17.28 -17.92 -7.33
C ALA A 290 15.91 -18.51 -7.71
N ARG A 291 15.04 -17.72 -8.35
CA ARG A 291 13.76 -18.19 -8.92
C ARG A 291 13.97 -19.28 -9.97
N GLU A 292 14.89 -19.09 -10.91
CA GLU A 292 15.24 -20.10 -11.92
C GLU A 292 15.77 -21.38 -11.27
N MET A 293 16.57 -21.30 -10.20
CA MET A 293 17.04 -22.47 -9.46
C MET A 293 15.90 -23.21 -8.74
N VAL A 294 14.91 -22.48 -8.22
CA VAL A 294 13.69 -23.09 -7.66
C VAL A 294 12.90 -23.80 -8.75
N GLN A 295 12.71 -23.19 -9.92
CA GLN A 295 12.00 -23.81 -11.05
C GLN A 295 12.75 -25.00 -11.68
N ARG A 296 14.08 -24.92 -11.86
CA ARG A 296 14.87 -25.97 -12.53
C ARG A 296 14.94 -27.27 -11.73
N LYS A 297 14.95 -27.19 -10.39
CA LYS A 297 14.86 -28.39 -9.53
C LYS A 297 13.54 -29.15 -9.71
N THR A 298 12.48 -28.47 -10.11
CA THR A 298 11.16 -29.07 -10.36
C THR A 298 11.04 -29.73 -11.74
N VAL A 299 11.86 -29.34 -12.73
CA VAL A 299 11.69 -29.76 -14.14
C VAL A 299 12.70 -30.82 -14.60
N MET A 300 13.97 -30.76 -14.17
CA MET A 300 15.03 -31.63 -14.72
C MET A 300 15.54 -32.73 -13.78
N SER A 301 15.24 -32.62 -12.49
CA SER A 301 15.30 -33.75 -11.57
C SER A 301 13.86 -34.13 -11.25
N GLY A 302 13.54 -35.42 -11.13
CA GLY A 302 12.41 -35.89 -10.33
C GLY A 302 12.66 -35.52 -8.87
N GLY A 303 12.72 -34.22 -8.60
CA GLY A 303 13.10 -33.62 -7.34
C GLY A 303 12.04 -34.01 -6.35
N GLY A 304 12.41 -34.95 -5.48
CA GLY A 304 11.54 -35.40 -4.42
C GLY A 304 11.01 -34.22 -3.63
N LEU A 305 9.86 -34.45 -3.00
CA LEU A 305 9.29 -33.57 -2.01
C LEU A 305 10.35 -33.15 -0.98
N PRO A 306 10.23 -31.96 -0.36
CA PRO A 306 11.17 -31.54 0.67
C PRO A 306 11.38 -32.67 1.69
N GLY A 307 12.62 -32.97 2.06
CA GLY A 307 12.91 -34.12 2.94
C GLY A 307 12.22 -34.07 4.31
N LYS A 308 11.75 -32.89 4.72
CA LYS A 308 10.95 -32.67 5.94
C LYS A 308 9.44 -32.88 5.74
N LEU A 309 8.96 -32.80 4.50
CA LEU A 309 7.54 -32.96 4.19
C LEU A 309 7.14 -34.41 4.45
N SER A 310 6.21 -34.60 5.37
CA SER A 310 5.49 -35.87 5.48
C SER A 310 4.24 -35.75 4.62
N ASP A 311 4.22 -36.41 3.48
CA ASP A 311 3.12 -36.26 2.51
C ASP A 311 1.88 -37.09 2.86
N CYS A 312 0.76 -36.82 2.19
CA CYS A 312 -0.46 -37.65 2.20
C CYS A 312 -0.49 -38.63 1.03
N SER A 313 -1.36 -39.65 1.07
CA SER A 313 -1.49 -40.61 -0.02
C SER A 313 -2.45 -40.18 -1.12
N GLU A 314 -3.47 -39.40 -0.78
CA GLU A 314 -4.43 -38.81 -1.71
C GLU A 314 -3.71 -37.88 -2.71
N GLN A 315 -4.18 -37.88 -3.95
CA GLN A 315 -3.62 -37.09 -5.04
C GLN A 315 -4.56 -36.00 -5.54
N ASP A 316 -5.85 -36.06 -5.19
CA ASP A 316 -6.81 -35.00 -5.49
C ASP A 316 -6.54 -33.74 -4.64
N PRO A 317 -6.07 -32.62 -5.24
CA PRO A 317 -5.74 -31.41 -4.50
C PRO A 317 -6.91 -30.81 -3.71
N GLU A 318 -8.16 -31.03 -4.15
CA GLU A 318 -9.36 -30.53 -3.45
C GLU A 318 -9.56 -31.17 -2.08
N GLN A 319 -9.14 -32.43 -1.93
CA GLN A 319 -9.26 -33.18 -0.69
C GLN A 319 -8.00 -33.06 0.18
N CYS A 320 -6.86 -32.75 -0.43
CA CYS A 320 -5.58 -32.70 0.23
C CYS A 320 -5.39 -31.41 1.07
N GLU A 321 -4.92 -31.61 2.29
CA GLU A 321 -4.59 -30.54 3.24
C GLU A 321 -3.10 -30.59 3.57
N VAL A 322 -2.45 -29.44 3.76
CA VAL A 322 -1.08 -29.36 4.29
C VAL A 322 -1.04 -28.48 5.52
N PHE A 323 -0.42 -28.97 6.58
CA PHE A 323 -0.21 -28.25 7.83
C PHE A 323 1.21 -27.72 7.88
N LEU A 324 1.36 -26.40 7.95
CA LEU A 324 2.62 -25.71 8.22
C LEU A 324 2.79 -25.60 9.75
N VAL A 325 3.75 -26.34 10.31
CA VAL A 325 3.86 -26.51 11.76
C VAL A 325 5.13 -25.88 12.31
N GLU A 326 5.03 -25.26 13.49
CA GLU A 326 6.18 -24.66 14.18
C GLU A 326 7.12 -25.74 14.75
N GLY A 327 8.27 -25.91 14.11
CA GLY A 327 9.35 -26.78 14.58
C GLY A 327 9.14 -28.28 14.37
N ASP A 328 10.25 -29.02 14.46
CA ASP A 328 10.25 -30.48 14.28
C ASP A 328 9.50 -31.22 15.41
N SER A 329 9.39 -30.62 16.61
CA SER A 329 8.70 -31.18 17.77
C SER A 329 7.19 -31.29 17.52
N ALA A 330 6.53 -30.15 17.26
CA ALA A 330 5.11 -30.14 16.93
C ALA A 330 4.85 -30.84 15.59
N GLY A 331 5.79 -30.78 14.64
CA GLY A 331 5.75 -31.56 13.40
C GLY A 331 5.69 -33.07 13.64
N GLY A 332 6.43 -33.59 14.62
CA GLY A 332 6.39 -35.00 15.03
C GLY A 332 5.04 -35.41 15.61
N THR A 333 4.47 -34.60 16.50
CA THR A 333 3.14 -34.84 17.09
C THR A 333 2.04 -34.76 16.03
N ALA A 334 2.08 -33.75 15.16
CA ALA A 334 1.12 -33.58 14.07
C ALA A 334 1.20 -34.76 13.09
N LYS A 335 2.40 -35.25 12.78
CA LYS A 335 2.60 -36.43 11.92
C LYS A 335 1.95 -37.69 12.50
N GLN A 336 1.99 -37.86 13.82
CA GLN A 336 1.38 -39.01 14.49
C GLN A 336 -0.15 -38.89 14.60
N GLY A 337 -0.67 -37.67 14.77
CA GLY A 337 -2.10 -37.41 14.97
C GLY A 337 -2.92 -37.24 13.69
N ARG A 338 -2.28 -37.06 12.53
CA ARG A 338 -2.96 -36.79 11.26
C ARG A 338 -3.67 -38.00 10.67
N ASP A 339 -4.65 -37.75 9.81
CA ASP A 339 -5.06 -38.73 8.81
C ASP A 339 -4.08 -38.71 7.63
N ARG A 340 -3.22 -39.74 7.53
CA ARG A 340 -2.23 -39.84 6.45
C ARG A 340 -2.85 -39.95 5.06
N ASN A 341 -4.15 -40.22 4.95
CA ASN A 341 -4.83 -40.34 3.68
C ASN A 341 -4.82 -39.00 2.94
N PHE A 342 -5.20 -37.90 3.60
CA PHE A 342 -5.36 -36.59 2.95
C PHE A 342 -4.60 -35.44 3.63
N GLN A 343 -3.96 -35.65 4.79
CA GLN A 343 -3.25 -34.60 5.52
C GLN A 343 -1.73 -34.74 5.42
N ALA A 344 -1.07 -33.72 4.86
CA ALA A 344 0.37 -33.56 4.80
C ALA A 344 0.89 -32.65 5.93
N ILE A 345 2.11 -32.86 6.41
CA ILE A 345 2.74 -32.06 7.47
C ILE A 345 4.09 -31.53 6.98
N LEU A 346 4.26 -30.21 7.02
CA LEU A 346 5.52 -29.51 6.73
C LEU A 346 6.00 -28.76 7.99
N PRO A 347 6.98 -29.33 8.72
CA PRO A 347 7.61 -28.64 9.84
C PRO A 347 8.52 -27.50 9.34
N LEU A 348 8.38 -26.32 9.93
CA LEU A 348 9.18 -25.12 9.66
C LEU A 348 10.18 -24.89 10.80
N ARG A 349 11.45 -24.64 10.51
CA ARG A 349 12.47 -24.40 11.55
C ARG A 349 12.67 -22.93 11.85
N GLY A 350 12.53 -22.58 13.13
CA GLY A 350 12.76 -21.22 13.62
C GLY A 350 11.75 -20.22 13.06
N LYS A 351 12.04 -18.94 13.25
CA LYS A 351 11.21 -17.86 12.70
C LYS A 351 11.48 -17.73 11.20
N ILE A 352 10.42 -17.72 10.40
CA ILE A 352 10.51 -17.46 8.96
C ILE A 352 11.17 -16.09 8.71
N LEU A 353 11.93 -15.99 7.62
CA LEU A 353 12.52 -14.73 7.19
C LEU A 353 11.41 -13.69 6.97
N ASN A 354 11.53 -12.52 7.62
CA ASN A 354 10.61 -11.42 7.37
C ASN A 354 10.81 -10.89 5.95
N VAL A 355 9.93 -11.29 5.04
CA VAL A 355 10.04 -10.97 3.62
C VAL A 355 9.73 -9.51 3.31
N GLU A 356 9.06 -8.79 4.21
CA GLU A 356 8.79 -7.35 4.05
C GLU A 356 10.07 -6.52 4.14
N LYS A 357 11.02 -6.97 4.98
CA LYS A 357 12.31 -6.30 5.22
C LYS A 357 13.46 -6.90 4.43
N ALA A 358 13.26 -8.06 3.80
CA ALA A 358 14.31 -8.80 3.11
C ALA A 358 14.34 -8.49 1.62
N MET A 359 15.56 -8.45 1.06
CA MET A 359 15.75 -8.38 -0.40
C MET A 359 15.21 -9.64 -1.08
N GLN A 360 14.61 -9.51 -2.27
CA GLN A 360 13.98 -10.63 -2.98
C GLN A 360 14.88 -11.87 -3.17
N HIS A 361 16.19 -11.69 -3.42
CA HIS A 361 17.09 -12.84 -3.59
C HIS A 361 17.23 -13.66 -2.30
N LYS A 362 17.32 -13.00 -1.14
CA LYS A 362 17.40 -13.67 0.16
C LYS A 362 16.13 -14.47 0.46
N VAL A 363 14.98 -13.97 0.00
CA VAL A 363 13.70 -14.66 0.10
C VAL A 363 13.72 -15.98 -0.68
N PHE A 364 14.16 -15.96 -1.93
CA PHE A 364 14.24 -17.18 -2.76
C PHE A 364 15.41 -18.10 -2.42
N GLU A 365 16.45 -17.60 -1.76
CA GLU A 365 17.56 -18.42 -1.24
C GLU A 365 17.20 -19.11 0.08
N ASN A 366 16.24 -18.57 0.83
CA ASN A 366 15.81 -19.12 2.12
C ASN A 366 15.25 -20.54 1.97
N GLU A 367 15.78 -21.47 2.75
CA GLU A 367 15.45 -22.89 2.66
C GLU A 367 13.97 -23.18 2.99
N GLU A 368 13.42 -22.56 4.04
CA GLU A 368 12.03 -22.78 4.46
C GLU A 368 11.04 -22.28 3.40
N ILE A 369 11.31 -21.11 2.81
CA ILE A 369 10.51 -20.58 1.70
C ILE A 369 10.56 -21.50 0.48
N ARG A 370 11.76 -21.98 0.10
CA ARG A 370 11.92 -22.93 -1.00
C ARG A 370 11.19 -24.25 -0.75
N ASN A 371 11.20 -24.73 0.49
CA ASN A 371 10.48 -25.92 0.89
C ASN A 371 8.97 -25.72 0.75
N ILE A 372 8.43 -24.55 1.11
CA ILE A 372 7.00 -24.23 0.90
C ILE A 372 6.64 -24.24 -0.60
N TYR A 373 7.41 -23.55 -1.46
CA TYR A 373 7.18 -23.58 -2.92
C TYR A 373 7.16 -25.02 -3.46
N THR A 374 8.13 -25.83 -3.04
CA THR A 374 8.28 -27.20 -3.53
C THR A 374 7.17 -28.11 -2.98
N ALA A 375 6.80 -27.97 -1.70
CA ALA A 375 5.74 -28.75 -1.09
C ALA A 375 4.39 -28.48 -1.77
N LEU A 376 4.05 -27.20 -1.97
CA LEU A 376 2.79 -26.79 -2.59
C LEU A 376 2.73 -27.11 -4.09
N GLY A 377 3.87 -27.33 -4.75
CA GLY A 377 3.94 -27.57 -6.19
C GLY A 377 3.73 -26.31 -7.05
N VAL A 378 3.71 -25.13 -6.43
CA VAL A 378 3.53 -23.85 -7.12
C VAL A 378 4.84 -23.34 -7.70
N THR A 379 4.75 -22.63 -8.82
CA THR A 379 5.90 -21.99 -9.47
C THR A 379 5.61 -20.52 -9.71
N ILE A 380 6.65 -19.74 -10.00
CA ILE A 380 6.51 -18.31 -10.32
C ILE A 380 6.58 -18.18 -11.84
N GLY A 381 5.70 -17.41 -12.45
CA GLY A 381 5.61 -17.22 -13.89
C GLY A 381 4.49 -18.04 -14.52
N THR A 382 3.55 -17.36 -15.16
CA THR A 382 2.58 -17.91 -16.11
C THR A 382 3.01 -17.58 -17.55
N GLU A 383 2.32 -18.13 -18.55
CA GLU A 383 2.57 -17.77 -19.97
C GLU A 383 2.33 -16.28 -20.23
N GLU A 384 1.46 -15.65 -19.45
CA GLU A 384 1.04 -14.25 -19.58
C GLU A 384 1.86 -13.29 -18.69
N ASP A 385 2.28 -13.74 -17.50
CA ASP A 385 3.04 -12.92 -16.56
C ASP A 385 4.17 -13.70 -15.87
N SER A 386 5.41 -13.32 -16.19
CA SER A 386 6.64 -13.87 -15.60
C SER A 386 6.80 -13.67 -14.08
N LYS A 387 5.94 -12.86 -13.44
CA LYS A 387 5.95 -12.56 -12.01
C LYS A 387 4.77 -13.20 -11.25
N ALA A 388 3.69 -13.60 -11.93
CA ALA A 388 2.49 -14.15 -11.29
C ALA A 388 2.72 -15.53 -10.67
N LEU A 389 1.96 -15.90 -9.64
CA LEU A 389 2.03 -17.25 -9.09
C LEU A 389 1.27 -18.24 -9.99
N ASN A 390 1.93 -19.31 -10.41
CA ASN A 390 1.33 -20.37 -11.20
C ASN A 390 0.81 -21.51 -10.30
N LEU A 391 -0.52 -21.63 -10.26
CA LEU A 391 -1.26 -22.60 -9.46
C LEU A 391 -1.61 -23.90 -10.20
N SER A 392 -1.23 -24.06 -11.46
CA SER A 392 -1.62 -25.23 -12.28
C SER A 392 -1.20 -26.58 -11.71
N LYS A 393 -0.18 -26.59 -10.84
CA LYS A 393 0.34 -27.79 -10.16
C LYS A 393 0.18 -27.71 -8.63
N LEU A 394 -0.76 -26.89 -8.15
CA LEU A 394 -1.06 -26.80 -6.72
C LEU A 394 -1.49 -28.17 -6.18
N ARG A 395 -0.85 -28.62 -5.10
CA ARG A 395 -1.04 -29.96 -4.54
C ARG A 395 -2.05 -30.04 -3.39
N TYR A 396 -2.35 -28.91 -2.75
CA TYR A 396 -3.22 -28.83 -1.58
C TYR A 396 -4.11 -27.60 -1.69
N HIS A 397 -5.42 -27.78 -1.72
CA HIS A 397 -6.39 -26.68 -1.72
C HIS A 397 -6.66 -26.14 -0.31
N LYS A 398 -6.19 -26.82 0.73
CA LYS A 398 -6.18 -26.29 2.10
C LYS A 398 -4.76 -26.25 2.65
N ILE A 399 -4.29 -25.05 2.91
CA ILE A 399 -2.99 -24.76 3.50
C ILE A 399 -3.26 -24.21 4.89
N VAL A 400 -3.00 -25.01 5.92
CA VAL A 400 -3.33 -24.70 7.31
C VAL A 400 -2.07 -24.30 8.06
N ILE A 401 -2.04 -23.05 8.56
CA ILE A 401 -0.98 -22.57 9.44
C ILE A 401 -1.32 -23.01 10.87
N MET A 402 -0.47 -23.86 11.46
CA MET A 402 -0.65 -24.41 12.79
C MET A 402 0.53 -24.03 13.68
N CYS A 403 0.36 -22.95 14.43
CA CYS A 403 1.34 -22.41 15.38
C CYS A 403 0.78 -22.47 16.81
N ASP A 404 1.68 -22.40 17.79
CA ASP A 404 1.28 -22.42 19.20
C ASP A 404 0.53 -21.13 19.58
N ALA A 405 -0.37 -21.24 20.57
CA ALA A 405 -1.22 -20.13 21.03
C ALA A 405 -0.49 -19.18 21.99
N ASP A 406 0.77 -18.86 21.68
CA ASP A 406 1.62 -17.95 22.42
C ASP A 406 2.07 -16.75 21.56
N VAL A 407 2.94 -15.91 22.13
CA VAL A 407 3.44 -14.71 21.46
C VAL A 407 4.36 -15.05 20.28
N ASP A 408 5.12 -16.14 20.38
CA ASP A 408 6.04 -16.56 19.33
C ASP A 408 5.30 -17.22 18.16
N GLY A 409 4.30 -18.07 18.43
CA GLY A 409 3.43 -18.65 17.42
C GLY A 409 2.60 -17.59 16.69
N SER A 410 2.10 -16.58 17.41
CA SER A 410 1.42 -15.41 16.80
C SER A 410 2.35 -14.63 15.86
N HIS A 411 3.63 -14.48 16.24
CA HIS A 411 4.63 -13.82 15.40
C HIS A 411 4.96 -14.66 14.17
N ILE A 412 5.13 -15.98 14.30
CA ILE A 412 5.40 -16.88 13.17
C ILE A 412 4.21 -16.90 12.19
N ALA A 413 2.98 -16.98 12.70
CA ALA A 413 1.79 -16.90 11.87
C ALA A 413 1.76 -15.57 11.08
N THR A 414 2.10 -14.46 11.71
CA THR A 414 2.20 -13.14 11.05
C THR A 414 3.25 -13.14 9.93
N LEU A 415 4.42 -13.73 10.16
CA LEU A 415 5.49 -13.83 9.15
C LEU A 415 5.06 -14.70 7.96
N ILE A 416 4.41 -15.84 8.22
CA ILE A 416 3.87 -16.74 7.19
C ILE A 416 2.78 -16.02 6.37
N LEU A 417 1.84 -15.36 7.05
CA LEU A 417 0.77 -14.61 6.38
C LEU A 417 1.33 -13.47 5.53
N THR A 418 2.33 -12.75 6.04
CA THR A 418 3.02 -11.70 5.28
C THR A 418 3.67 -12.29 4.02
N PHE A 419 4.28 -13.47 4.13
CA PHE A 419 4.83 -14.17 2.97
C PHE A 419 3.75 -14.56 1.95
N PHE A 420 2.65 -15.19 2.37
CA PHE A 420 1.55 -15.51 1.46
C PHE A 420 0.97 -14.24 0.81
N PHE A 421 0.77 -13.18 1.58
CA PHE A 421 0.25 -11.92 1.06
C PHE A 421 1.17 -11.27 0.01
N ARG A 422 2.48 -11.34 0.21
CA ARG A 422 3.47 -10.71 -0.67
C ARG A 422 3.82 -11.53 -1.92
N TYR A 423 3.86 -12.85 -1.80
CA TYR A 423 4.42 -13.73 -2.84
C TYR A 423 3.43 -14.76 -3.39
N MET A 424 2.29 -14.96 -2.74
CA MET A 424 1.30 -15.97 -3.10
C MET A 424 -0.13 -15.47 -2.86
N ARG A 425 -0.40 -14.21 -3.22
CA ARG A 425 -1.66 -13.52 -2.92
C ARG A 425 -2.86 -14.25 -3.52
N GLU A 426 -2.65 -14.86 -4.68
CA GLU A 426 -3.63 -15.65 -5.42
C GLU A 426 -4.16 -16.83 -4.58
N LEU A 427 -3.35 -17.43 -3.69
CA LEU A 427 -3.80 -18.48 -2.78
C LEU A 427 -4.75 -17.95 -1.69
N ILE A 428 -4.54 -16.71 -1.24
CA ILE A 428 -5.41 -16.06 -0.27
C ILE A 428 -6.73 -15.67 -0.94
N GLU A 429 -6.67 -15.08 -2.13
CA GLU A 429 -7.84 -14.67 -2.90
C GLU A 429 -8.71 -15.87 -3.32
N ALA A 430 -8.09 -17.01 -3.63
CA ALA A 430 -8.78 -18.28 -3.90
C ALA A 430 -9.32 -18.98 -2.64
N GLY A 431 -9.02 -18.46 -1.44
CA GLY A 431 -9.52 -19.02 -0.18
C GLY A 431 -8.81 -20.31 0.27
N HIS A 432 -7.57 -20.55 -0.16
CA HIS A 432 -6.82 -21.77 0.18
C HIS A 432 -6.02 -21.70 1.48
N VAL A 433 -5.86 -20.51 2.08
CA VAL A 433 -5.03 -20.29 3.28
C VAL A 433 -5.90 -20.21 4.54
N TYR A 434 -5.59 -21.04 5.52
CA TYR A 434 -6.32 -21.17 6.78
C TYR A 434 -5.38 -21.06 7.99
N ILE A 435 -5.92 -20.67 9.14
CA ILE A 435 -5.20 -20.65 10.42
C ILE A 435 -5.91 -21.63 11.36
N ALA A 436 -5.15 -22.58 11.91
CA ALA A 436 -5.67 -23.47 12.93
C ALA A 436 -5.94 -22.70 14.23
N THR A 437 -7.07 -22.98 14.87
CA THR A 437 -7.45 -22.40 16.16
C THR A 437 -7.47 -23.52 17.22
N PRO A 438 -6.31 -23.87 17.81
CA PRO A 438 -6.27 -24.87 18.86
C PRO A 438 -6.99 -24.36 20.12
N PRO A 439 -7.51 -25.25 20.98
CA PRO A 439 -8.13 -24.85 22.23
C PRO A 439 -7.09 -24.28 23.21
N LEU A 440 -7.47 -23.23 23.94
CA LEU A 440 -6.60 -22.58 24.93
C LEU A 440 -6.56 -23.32 26.27
N TYR A 441 -7.66 -24.01 26.62
CA TYR A 441 -7.80 -24.67 27.91
C TYR A 441 -8.32 -26.09 27.77
N LEU A 442 -7.85 -26.97 28.66
CA LEU A 442 -8.43 -28.27 28.94
C LEU A 442 -8.93 -28.29 30.38
N ILE A 443 -10.25 -28.40 30.52
CA ILE A 443 -10.96 -28.47 31.79
C ILE A 443 -11.21 -29.95 32.14
N LYS A 444 -10.73 -30.37 33.31
CA LYS A 444 -10.83 -31.77 33.79
C LYS A 444 -11.60 -31.84 35.12
N LYS A 445 -12.60 -32.73 35.19
CA LYS A 445 -13.26 -33.13 36.43
C LYS A 445 -13.44 -34.64 36.48
N GLY A 446 -12.62 -35.32 37.30
CA GLY A 446 -12.56 -36.78 37.32
C GLY A 446 -12.18 -37.34 35.93
N SER A 447 -13.08 -38.14 35.35
CA SER A 447 -12.91 -38.68 33.99
C SER A 447 -13.37 -37.75 32.87
N LYS A 448 -14.12 -36.68 33.17
CA LYS A 448 -14.63 -35.73 32.16
C LYS A 448 -13.54 -34.76 31.72
N LYS A 449 -13.41 -34.59 30.40
CA LYS A 449 -12.49 -33.66 29.73
C LYS A 449 -13.28 -32.79 28.75
N ARG A 450 -13.14 -31.48 28.84
CA ARG A 450 -13.69 -30.52 27.87
C ARG A 450 -12.66 -29.47 27.50
N TYR A 451 -12.64 -29.08 26.23
CA TYR A 451 -11.75 -28.04 25.71
C TYR A 451 -12.51 -26.70 25.64
N ALA A 452 -11.79 -25.59 25.83
CA ALA A 452 -12.32 -24.24 25.67
C ALA A 452 -11.37 -23.38 24.83
N TRP A 453 -11.94 -22.52 23.99
CA TRP A 453 -11.22 -21.64 23.06
C TRP A 453 -11.05 -20.21 23.56
N ASN A 454 -11.78 -19.82 24.60
CA ASN A 454 -11.67 -18.51 25.22
C ASN A 454 -11.95 -18.58 26.73
N GLU A 455 -11.66 -17.48 27.44
CA GLU A 455 -11.87 -17.41 28.89
C GLU A 455 -13.34 -17.55 29.30
N LYS A 456 -14.26 -17.04 28.47
CA LYS A 456 -15.70 -17.13 28.73
C LYS A 456 -16.18 -18.58 28.71
N GLU A 457 -15.80 -19.35 27.69
CA GLU A 457 -16.09 -20.78 27.59
C GLU A 457 -15.44 -21.56 28.75
N ARG A 458 -14.21 -21.22 29.14
CA ARG A 458 -13.55 -21.82 30.30
C ARG A 458 -14.40 -21.61 31.56
N ASP A 459 -14.88 -20.39 31.78
CA ASP A 459 -15.65 -20.04 32.96
C ASP A 459 -17.03 -20.70 32.95
N GLU A 460 -17.70 -20.74 31.80
CA GLU A 460 -18.96 -21.47 31.61
C GLU A 460 -18.82 -22.97 31.92
N ILE A 461 -17.81 -23.64 31.35
CA ILE A 461 -17.55 -25.06 31.59
C ILE A 461 -17.17 -25.32 33.06
N THR A 462 -16.39 -24.41 33.66
CA THR A 462 -15.99 -24.53 35.07
C THR A 462 -17.18 -24.38 36.01
N ASN A 463 -18.09 -23.45 35.72
CA ASN A 463 -19.33 -23.23 36.47
C ASN A 463 -20.29 -24.42 36.34
N GLU A 464 -20.44 -24.99 35.13
CA GLU A 464 -21.24 -26.20 34.90
C GLU A 464 -20.73 -27.39 35.74
N TYR A 465 -19.41 -27.49 35.90
CA TYR A 465 -18.81 -28.59 36.63
C TYR A 465 -18.89 -28.46 38.16
N ALA A 466 -19.29 -27.32 38.74
CA ALA A 466 -19.54 -27.10 40.17
C ALA A 466 -18.47 -27.72 41.12
N GLY A 467 -17.42 -26.97 41.43
CA GLY A 467 -16.41 -27.28 42.46
C GLY A 467 -15.37 -28.35 42.07
N GLY A 468 -14.09 -28.06 42.37
CA GLY A 468 -12.96 -29.00 42.27
C GLY A 468 -12.52 -29.35 40.84
N VAL A 469 -12.32 -28.36 39.98
CA VAL A 469 -11.99 -28.54 38.57
C VAL A 469 -10.53 -28.22 38.32
N ALA A 470 -9.81 -29.09 37.61
CA ALA A 470 -8.44 -28.82 37.19
C ALA A 470 -8.46 -28.17 35.79
N VAL A 471 -7.96 -26.96 35.70
CA VAL A 471 -7.81 -26.23 34.43
C VAL A 471 -6.35 -26.28 34.00
N GLN A 472 -6.10 -26.86 32.84
CA GLN A 472 -4.79 -26.85 32.20
C GLN A 472 -4.83 -25.86 31.04
N ARG A 473 -3.92 -24.87 31.03
CA ARG A 473 -3.71 -24.01 29.87
C ARG A 473 -2.72 -24.70 28.93
N TYR A 474 -2.99 -24.65 27.64
CA TYR A 474 -2.06 -25.11 26.60
C TYR A 474 -0.99 -24.09 26.31
#